data_AF-A0AA86TAI5-F1
#
_entry.id   AF-A0AA86TAI5-F1
#
_cell.length_a   1.000
_cell.length_b   1.000
_cell.length_c   1.000
_cell.angle_alpha   90.00
_cell.angle_beta   90.00
_cell.angle_gamma   90.00
#
_symmetry.space_group_name_H-M   'P 1'
#
loop_
_entity.id
_entity.type
_entity.pdbx_description
1 polymer ?
#
loop_
_entity_poly.entity_id
_entity_poly.type
_entity_poly.pdbx_seq_one_letter_code
_entity_poly.pdbx_strand_id
1 'polypeptide(L)'
;MARTVEVEIYGQRYTLRGEADEQYVKRVAQFVDDHMKAVAQGMRTATLSKLAVLAAVNIAHELFQAEQQRTEKEADVERRMLSLMESIEEQVQSALPR
;
A
#
# COMPACT_ATOMS: atom_id res chain seq x y z
N MET A 1 24.74 2.72 8.87
CA MET A 1 25.26 4.05 8.48
C MET A 1 24.25 4.68 7.53
N ALA A 2 23.75 5.88 7.84
CA ALA A 2 22.80 6.58 6.96
C ALA A 2 23.47 6.93 5.63
N ARG A 3 22.83 6.55 4.52
CA ARG A 3 23.26 6.87 3.16
C ARG A 3 22.45 8.06 2.65
N THR A 4 23.08 8.84 1.78
CA THR A 4 22.44 9.97 1.09
C THR A 4 22.22 9.58 -0.35
N VAL A 5 21.00 9.77 -0.85
CA VAL A 5 20.58 9.43 -2.21
C VAL A 5 19.93 10.66 -2.84
N GLU A 6 20.40 11.02 -4.03
CA GLU A 6 19.75 12.05 -4.83
C GLU A 6 18.65 11.44 -5.69
N VAL A 7 17.49 12.09 -5.70
CA VAL A 7 16.32 11.70 -6.49
C VAL A 7 15.69 12.93 -7.14
N GLU A 8 14.92 12.71 -8.20
CA GLU A 8 14.14 13.75 -8.86
C GLU A 8 12.67 13.39 -8.76
N ILE A 9 11.85 14.32 -8.27
CA ILE A 9 10.40 14.16 -8.12
C ILE A 9 9.75 15.38 -8.75
N TYR A 10 8.96 15.16 -9.80
CA TYR A 10 8.24 16.19 -10.55
C TYR A 10 9.16 17.34 -11.02
N GLY A 11 10.33 16.99 -11.55
CA GLY A 11 11.34 17.93 -12.04
C GLY A 11 12.10 18.69 -10.94
N GLN A 12 11.88 18.36 -9.66
CA GLN A 12 12.62 18.92 -8.53
C GLN A 12 13.59 17.89 -7.96
N ARG A 13 14.84 18.29 -7.74
CA ARG A 13 15.86 17.42 -7.15
C ARG A 13 15.80 17.47 -5.63
N TYR A 14 15.81 16.31 -5.00
CA TYR A 14 15.83 16.13 -3.55
C TYR A 14 16.98 15.24 -3.13
N THR A 15 17.58 15.57 -1.99
CA THR A 15 18.62 14.77 -1.35
C THR A 15 18.03 14.08 -0.13
N LEU A 16 17.77 12.79 -0.23
CA LEU A 16 17.16 11.99 0.84
C LEU A 16 18.24 11.27 1.63
N ARG A 17 18.24 11.44 2.96
CA ARG A 17 19.14 10.73 3.88
C ARG A 17 18.35 9.70 4.67
N GLY A 18 18.79 8.46 4.65
CA GLY A 18 18.10 7.37 5.35
C GLY A 18 18.95 6.13 5.55
N GLU A 19 18.41 5.18 6.30
CA GLU A 19 19.03 3.86 6.50
C GLU A 19 18.61 2.85 5.43
N ALA A 20 17.56 3.16 4.67
CA ALA A 20 17.08 2.36 3.56
C ALA A 20 18.11 2.28 2.43
N ASP A 21 18.04 1.20 1.65
CA ASP A 21 18.90 1.02 0.49
C ASP A 21 18.52 2.02 -0.62
N GLU A 22 19.50 2.30 -1.48
CA GLU A 22 19.36 3.28 -2.57
C GLU A 22 18.23 2.90 -3.55
N GLN A 23 18.04 1.61 -3.82
CA GLN A 23 17.02 1.16 -4.76
C GLN A 23 15.61 1.39 -4.18
N TYR A 24 15.42 1.14 -2.89
CA TYR A 24 14.18 1.46 -2.20
C TYR A 24 13.87 2.95 -2.24
N VAL A 25 14.85 3.81 -1.92
CA VAL A 25 14.66 5.27 -1.95
C VAL A 25 14.28 5.75 -3.35
N LYS A 26 14.95 5.24 -4.40
CA LYS A 26 14.60 5.55 -5.80
C LYS A 26 13.20 5.06 -6.18
N ARG A 27 12.78 3.88 -5.72
CA ARG A 27 11.42 3.37 -5.94
C ARG A 27 10.36 4.26 -5.30
N VAL A 28 10.59 4.70 -4.06
CA VAL A 28 9.68 5.63 -3.37
C VAL A 28 9.59 6.96 -4.12
N ALA A 29 10.72 7.52 -4.55
CA ALA A 29 10.74 8.76 -5.32
C ALA A 29 9.98 8.62 -6.65
N GLN A 30 10.20 7.53 -7.39
CA GLN A 30 9.48 7.25 -8.64
C GLN A 30 7.97 7.13 -8.41
N PHE A 31 7.57 6.43 -7.35
CA PHE A 31 6.17 6.28 -6.99
C PHE A 31 5.50 7.65 -6.74
N VAL A 32 6.14 8.51 -5.93
CA VAL A 32 5.62 9.87 -5.68
C VAL A 32 5.56 10.70 -6.98
N ASP A 33 6.59 10.61 -7.83
CA ASP A 33 6.65 11.31 -9.12
C ASP A 33 5.48 10.91 -10.05
N ASP A 34 5.18 9.62 -10.14
CA ASP A 34 4.07 9.10 -10.94
C ASP A 34 2.72 9.61 -10.43
N HIS A 35 2.50 9.63 -9.11
CA HIS A 35 1.29 10.22 -8.53
C HIS A 35 1.17 11.72 -8.78
N MET A 36 2.26 12.47 -8.68
CA MET A 36 2.25 13.90 -8.98
C MET A 36 1.93 14.16 -10.46
N LYS A 37 2.49 13.38 -11.38
CA LYS A 37 2.17 13.43 -12.82
C LYS A 37 0.72 13.09 -13.11
N ALA A 38 0.16 12.07 -12.47
CA ALA A 38 -1.23 11.68 -12.63
C ALA A 38 -2.21 12.79 -12.18
N VAL A 39 -1.95 13.42 -11.04
CA VAL A 39 -2.76 14.54 -10.55
C VAL A 39 -2.65 15.75 -11.48
N ALA A 40 -1.45 16.03 -12.00
CA ALA A 40 -1.22 17.14 -12.92
C ALA A 40 -2.00 17.03 -14.24
N GLN A 41 -2.22 15.82 -14.76
CA GLN A 41 -3.01 15.61 -15.98
C GLN A 41 -4.46 16.11 -15.83
N GLY A 42 -5.03 16.03 -14.62
CA GLY A 42 -6.39 16.52 -14.32
C GLY A 42 -6.47 18.01 -13.99
N MET A 43 -5.34 18.71 -13.82
CA MET A 43 -5.30 20.08 -13.32
C MET A 43 -4.20 20.93 -13.97
N ARG A 44 -4.54 21.62 -15.07
CA ARG A 44 -3.58 22.42 -15.85
C ARG A 44 -3.03 23.68 -15.15
N THR A 45 -3.66 24.16 -14.08
CA THR A 45 -3.32 25.45 -13.44
C THR A 45 -3.04 25.35 -11.93
N ALA A 46 -2.81 24.14 -11.41
CA ALA A 46 -2.50 23.96 -10.00
C ALA A 46 -1.04 24.31 -9.68
N THR A 47 -0.80 24.88 -8.50
CA THR A 47 0.56 25.11 -7.98
C THR A 47 1.23 23.78 -7.63
N LEU A 48 2.57 23.76 -7.65
CA LEU A 48 3.35 22.57 -7.28
C LEU A 48 2.97 22.04 -5.89
N SER A 49 2.80 22.93 -4.90
CA SER A 49 2.40 22.54 -3.55
C SER A 49 1.01 21.90 -3.52
N LYS A 50 0.06 22.40 -4.32
CA LYS A 50 -1.28 21.80 -4.41
C LYS A 50 -1.24 20.42 -5.05
N LEU A 51 -0.43 20.24 -6.11
CA LEU A 51 -0.21 18.95 -6.74
C LEU A 51 0.41 17.95 -5.76
N ALA A 52 1.42 18.36 -4.99
CA ALA A 52 2.08 17.51 -4.00
C ALA A 52 1.12 17.07 -2.88
N VAL A 53 0.28 17.99 -2.36
CA VAL A 53 -0.73 17.65 -1.35
C VAL A 53 -1.77 16.69 -1.90
N LEU A 54 -2.26 16.90 -3.13
CA LEU A 54 -3.22 16.00 -3.77
C LEU A 54 -2.63 14.62 -4.06
N ALA A 55 -1.37 14.55 -4.50
CA ALA A 55 -0.65 13.29 -4.66
C ALA A 55 -0.53 12.54 -3.32
N ALA A 56 -0.18 13.25 -2.25
CA ALA A 56 -0.10 12.68 -0.91
C ALA A 56 -1.47 12.15 -0.41
N VAL A 57 -2.57 12.89 -0.68
CA VAL A 57 -3.94 12.44 -0.35
C VAL A 57 -4.29 11.16 -1.10
N ASN A 58 -3.97 11.07 -2.40
CA ASN A 58 -4.24 9.86 -3.19
C ASN A 58 -3.42 8.67 -2.69
N ILE A 59 -2.14 8.86 -2.39
CA ILE A 59 -1.27 7.82 -1.84
C ILE A 59 -1.79 7.32 -0.48
N ALA A 60 -2.20 8.23 0.41
CA ALA A 60 -2.77 7.87 1.70
C ALA A 60 -4.10 7.12 1.56
N HIS A 61 -4.92 7.50 0.58
CA HIS A 61 -6.16 6.80 0.27
C HIS A 61 -5.91 5.36 -0.21
N GLU A 62 -4.93 5.15 -1.10
CA GLU A 62 -4.53 3.82 -1.56
C GLU A 62 -4.00 2.94 -0.42
N LEU A 63 -3.21 3.53 0.49
CA LEU A 63 -2.74 2.84 1.69
C LEU A 63 -3.91 2.36 2.55
N PHE A 64 -4.86 3.23 2.88
CA PHE A 64 -6.01 2.87 3.72
C PHE A 64 -6.93 1.85 3.03
N GLN A 65 -7.11 1.94 1.71
CA GLN A 65 -7.82 0.90 0.97
C GLN A 65 -7.11 -0.45 1.04
N ALA A 66 -5.78 -0.48 0.90
CA ALA A 66 -5.00 -1.71 0.99
C ALA A 66 -5.06 -2.34 2.40
N GLU A 67 -5.02 -1.52 3.46
CA GLU A 67 -5.17 -1.98 4.85
C GLU A 67 -6.57 -2.55 5.11
N GLN A 68 -7.62 -1.89 4.61
CA GLN A 68 -8.99 -2.37 4.72
C GLN A 68 -9.16 -3.72 4.00
N GLN A 69 -8.70 -3.82 2.74
CA GLN A 69 -8.76 -5.06 1.97
C GLN A 69 -7.97 -6.20 2.63
N ARG A 70 -6.82 -5.88 3.25
CA ARG A 70 -6.04 -6.87 3.99
C ARG A 70 -6.83 -7.39 5.19
N THR A 71 -7.43 -6.49 5.96
CA THR A 71 -8.25 -6.85 7.14
C THR A 71 -9.45 -7.72 6.75
N GLU A 72 -10.13 -7.38 5.65
CA GLU A 72 -11.26 -8.16 5.13
C GLU A 72 -10.83 -9.56 4.69
N LYS A 73 -9.68 -9.68 4.04
CA LYS A 73 -9.10 -10.98 3.64
C LYS A 73 -8.72 -11.83 4.84
N GLU A 74 -8.09 -11.24 5.86
CA GLU A 74 -7.74 -11.94 7.10
C GLU A 74 -9.00 -12.47 7.80
N ALA A 75 -10.05 -11.65 7.90
CA ALA A 75 -11.34 -12.09 8.44
C ALA A 75 -12.02 -13.18 7.59
N ASP A 76 -11.89 -13.14 6.26
CA ASP A 76 -12.44 -14.19 5.38
C ASP A 76 -11.71 -15.53 5.54
N VAL A 77 -10.38 -15.48 5.67
CA VAL A 77 -9.57 -16.66 5.97
C VAL A 77 -9.98 -17.27 7.31
N GLU A 78 -10.16 -16.46 8.36
CA GLU A 78 -10.59 -16.94 9.68
C GLU A 78 -11.98 -17.58 9.63
N ARG A 79 -12.97 -16.94 8.97
CA ARG A 79 -14.30 -17.52 8.78
C ARG A 79 -14.26 -18.86 8.07
N ARG A 80 -13.46 -19.00 7.01
CA ARG A 80 -13.30 -20.26 6.27
C ARG A 80 -12.65 -21.33 7.13
N MET A 81 -11.65 -20.99 7.94
CA MET A 81 -11.02 -21.94 8.87
C MET A 81 -12.03 -22.49 9.87
N LEU A 82 -12.85 -21.62 10.49
CA LEU A 82 -13.89 -22.04 11.43
C LEU A 82 -14.93 -22.96 10.78
N SER A 83 -15.41 -22.61 9.57
CA SER A 83 -16.37 -23.44 8.83
C SER A 83 -15.79 -24.82 8.45
N LEU A 84 -14.50 -24.87 8.10
CA LEU A 84 -13.82 -26.14 7.83
C LEU A 84 -13.69 -27.00 9.10
N MET A 85 -13.37 -26.39 10.25
CA MET A 85 -13.32 -27.10 11.53
C MET A 85 -14.69 -27.70 11.89
N GLU A 86 -15.76 -26.91 11.78
CA GLU A 86 -17.14 -27.36 12.04
C GLU A 86 -17.54 -28.52 11.11
N SER A 87 -17.21 -28.42 9.81
CA SER A 87 -17.49 -29.48 8.84
C SER A 87 -16.73 -30.78 9.15
N ILE A 88 -15.49 -30.67 9.65
CA ILE A 88 -14.70 -31.84 10.08
C ILE A 88 -15.29 -32.46 11.34
N GLU A 89 -15.70 -31.65 12.32
CA GLU A 89 -16.32 -32.15 13.55
C GLU A 89 -17.63 -32.90 13.27
N GLU A 90 -18.47 -32.39 12.37
CA GLU A 90 -19.68 -33.08 11.91
C GLU A 90 -19.38 -34.43 11.23
N GLN A 91 -18.36 -34.47 10.38
CA GLN A 91 -17.94 -35.72 9.72
C GLN A 91 -17.34 -36.73 10.70
N VAL A 92 -16.57 -36.28 11.69
CA VAL A 92 -16.00 -37.16 12.72
C VAL A 92 -17.10 -37.73 13.62
N GLN A 93 -18.06 -36.91 14.05
CA GLN A 93 -19.18 -37.38 14.87
C GLN A 93 -20.10 -38.37 14.13
N SER A 94 -20.34 -38.15 12.84
CA SER A 94 -21.16 -39.06 12.03
C SER A 94 -20.46 -40.38 11.68
N ALA A 95 -19.12 -40.42 11.73
CA ALA A 95 -18.32 -41.61 11.46
C ALA A 95 -18.07 -42.50 12.70
N LEU A 96 -18.41 -42.04 13.92
CA LEU A 96 -18.29 -42.82 15.15
C LEU A 96 -19.49 -43.78 15.31
N PRO A 97 -19.28 -45.12 15.35
CA PRO A 97 -20.35 -46.06 15.64
C PRO A 97 -20.79 -45.88 17.11
N ARG A 98 -22.11 -45.91 17.34
CA ARG A 98 -22.74 -45.85 18.67
C ARG A 98 -22.33 -47.00 19.57
#